data_AF-A0A6Y0Z4E6-F1
#
_entry.id   AF-A0A6Y0Z4E6-F1
#
_cell.length_a   1.000
_cell.length_b   1.000
_cell.length_c   1.000
_cell.angle_alpha   90.00
_cell.angle_beta   90.00
_cell.angle_gamma   90.00
#
_symmetry.space_group_name_H-M   'P 1'
#
loop_
_entity.id
_entity.type
_entity.pdbx_description
1 polymer ?
#
loop_
_entity_poly.entity_id
_entity_poly.type
_entity_poly.pdbx_seq_one_letter_code
_entity_poly.pdbx_strand_id
1 'polypeptide(L)'
;MEMIAFEGIKDRINRLDWDEMQNLVAGVLRSMGYKTQVSPAGADRGKDIIASPDGFGFENPRIIVEVKHRREQMSSQQIRSFIGGRHKDDRGLYVSTGGFSKDARYEADRSTIPLTLWTLDDLVRALVENYEQVDIETKLLVPLKKTYLPA
;
A
#
# COMPACT_ATOMS: atom_id res chain seq x y z
N MET A 1 -16.45 -18.41 8.39
CA MET A 1 -15.03 -18.81 8.40
C MET A 1 -14.17 -17.77 7.69
N GLU A 2 -14.50 -17.40 6.44
CA GLU A 2 -13.73 -16.45 5.63
C GLU A 2 -13.70 -15.02 6.21
N MET A 3 -14.83 -14.46 6.65
CA MET A 3 -14.85 -13.15 7.33
C MET A 3 -14.02 -13.14 8.62
N ILE A 4 -14.04 -14.22 9.40
CA ILE A 4 -13.26 -14.33 10.65
C ILE A 4 -11.76 -14.35 10.34
N ALA A 5 -11.36 -15.08 9.29
CA ALA A 5 -9.99 -15.08 8.82
C ALA A 5 -9.56 -13.68 8.34
N PHE A 6 -10.41 -12.99 7.58
CA PHE A 6 -10.13 -11.65 7.05
C PHE A 6 -9.90 -10.63 8.18
N GLU A 7 -10.77 -10.59 9.20
CA GLU A 7 -10.60 -9.71 10.36
C GLU A 7 -9.35 -10.09 11.19
N GLY A 8 -9.05 -11.38 11.33
CA GLY A 8 -7.81 -11.82 11.98
C GLY A 8 -6.54 -11.34 11.28
N ILE A 9 -6.56 -11.25 9.94
CA ILE A 9 -5.44 -10.70 9.15
C ILE A 9 -5.34 -9.19 9.36
N LYS A 10 -6.46 -8.47 9.37
CA LYS A 10 -6.48 -7.02 9.68
C LYS A 10 -5.87 -6.74 11.04
N ASP A 11 -6.25 -7.49 12.07
CA ASP A 11 -5.71 -7.35 13.42
C ASP A 11 -4.21 -7.58 13.47
N ARG A 12 -3.69 -8.54 12.68
CA ARG A 12 -2.26 -8.78 12.58
C ARG A 12 -1.55 -7.61 11.91
N ILE A 13 -2.06 -7.14 10.78
CA ILE A 13 -1.48 -6.02 10.02
C ILE A 13 -1.51 -4.73 10.84
N ASN A 14 -2.58 -4.47 11.60
CA ASN A 14 -2.69 -3.28 12.45
C ASN A 14 -1.74 -3.24 13.65
N ARG A 15 -1.07 -4.35 13.97
CA ARG A 15 -0.07 -4.43 15.05
C ARG A 15 1.34 -4.18 14.55
N LEU A 16 1.54 -4.06 13.24
CA LEU A 16 2.83 -3.76 12.66
C LEU A 16 3.25 -2.34 13.03
N ASP A 17 4.54 -2.12 13.22
CA ASP A 17 5.08 -0.77 13.32
C ASP A 17 5.02 -0.05 11.95
N TRP A 18 5.24 1.26 11.96
CA TRP A 18 5.04 2.10 10.77
C TRP A 18 5.97 1.70 9.60
N ASP A 19 7.20 1.27 9.90
CA ASP A 19 8.20 0.82 8.94
C ASP A 19 7.91 -0.61 8.46
N GLU A 20 7.44 -1.48 9.35
CA GLU A 20 6.93 -2.81 8.98
C GLU A 20 5.73 -2.70 8.02
N MET A 21 4.82 -1.76 8.24
CA MET A 21 3.71 -1.49 7.32
C MET A 21 4.19 -1.04 5.94
N GLN A 22 5.20 -0.16 5.86
CA GLN A 22 5.82 0.23 4.59
C GLN A 22 6.42 -0.99 3.88
N ASN A 23 7.15 -1.84 4.61
CA ASN A 23 7.72 -3.06 4.07
C ASN A 23 6.66 -4.06 3.60
N LEU A 24 5.53 -4.17 4.31
CA LEU A 24 4.39 -4.99 3.89
C LEU A 24 3.82 -4.50 2.55
N VAL A 25 3.54 -3.20 2.43
CA VAL A 25 3.04 -2.60 1.18
C VAL A 25 4.04 -2.83 0.04
N ALA A 26 5.33 -2.63 0.30
CA ALA A 26 6.39 -2.88 -0.68
C ALA A 26 6.41 -4.36 -1.12
N GLY A 27 6.26 -5.30 -0.18
CA GLY A 27 6.19 -6.73 -0.45
C GLY A 27 4.98 -7.14 -1.29
N VAL A 28 3.82 -6.57 -1.01
CA VAL A 28 2.61 -6.77 -1.83
C VAL A 28 2.80 -6.23 -3.25
N LEU A 29 3.44 -5.08 -3.43
CA LEU A 29 3.75 -4.60 -4.78
C LEU A 29 4.77 -5.48 -5.50
N ARG A 30 5.74 -6.06 -4.77
CA ARG A 30 6.69 -7.03 -5.34
C ARG A 30 6.01 -8.31 -5.83
N SER A 31 5.05 -8.83 -5.09
CA SER A 31 4.29 -10.01 -5.51
C SER A 31 3.41 -9.76 -6.75
N MET A 32 3.07 -8.50 -7.02
CA MET A 32 2.41 -8.05 -8.25
C MET A 32 3.38 -7.81 -9.43
N GLY A 33 4.68 -8.10 -9.27
CA GLY A 33 5.69 -8.02 -10.33
C GLY A 33 6.44 -6.68 -10.41
N TYR A 34 6.23 -5.76 -9.46
CA TYR A 34 7.02 -4.53 -9.39
C TYR A 34 8.33 -4.75 -8.64
N LYS A 35 9.33 -3.95 -8.96
CA LYS A 35 10.49 -3.76 -8.08
C LYS A 35 10.26 -2.53 -7.21
N THR A 36 10.53 -2.67 -5.91
CA THR A 36 10.27 -1.62 -4.93
C THR A 36 11.55 -1.07 -4.30
N GLN A 37 11.56 0.23 -4.04
CA GLN A 37 12.56 0.93 -3.24
C GLN A 37 11.85 1.61 -2.08
N VAL A 38 12.20 1.25 -0.84
CA VAL A 38 11.66 1.87 0.39
C VAL A 38 12.60 3.00 0.81
N SER A 39 12.05 4.16 1.10
CA SER A 39 12.83 5.32 1.53
C SER A 39 13.39 5.12 2.96
N PRO A 40 14.60 5.63 3.28
CA PRO A 40 15.12 5.58 4.64
C PRO A 40 14.33 6.47 5.60
N ALA A 41 14.23 6.04 6.86
CA ALA A 41 13.58 6.80 7.93
C ALA A 41 14.08 8.26 8.04
N GLY A 42 13.16 9.22 8.10
CA GLY A 42 13.45 10.62 8.39
C GLY A 42 13.89 11.50 7.21
N ALA A 43 14.00 10.95 5.99
CA ALA A 43 14.45 11.68 4.80
C ALA A 43 13.36 11.90 3.73
N ASP A 44 12.08 11.79 4.09
CA ASP A 44 11.04 11.69 3.08
C ASP A 44 10.60 13.04 2.52
N ARG A 45 10.94 13.23 1.23
CA ARG A 45 10.36 14.26 0.34
C ARG A 45 8.91 13.92 -0.03
N GLY A 46 8.13 13.39 0.91
CA GLY A 46 6.74 12.95 0.73
C GLY A 46 6.58 11.73 -0.19
N LYS A 47 7.41 10.70 -0.01
CA LYS A 47 7.22 9.36 -0.60
C LYS A 47 7.89 8.31 0.27
N ASP A 48 7.18 7.21 0.53
CA ASP A 48 7.67 6.11 1.35
C ASP A 48 8.24 4.98 0.47
N ILE A 49 7.62 4.73 -0.68
CA ILE A 49 8.04 3.67 -1.61
C ILE A 49 7.99 4.18 -3.05
N ILE A 50 8.92 3.72 -3.87
CA ILE A 50 8.83 3.81 -5.33
C ILE A 50 8.70 2.39 -5.86
N ALA A 51 7.70 2.14 -6.70
CA ALA A 51 7.52 0.87 -7.40
C ALA A 51 7.57 1.09 -8.91
N SER A 52 8.27 0.22 -9.63
CA SER A 52 8.41 0.29 -11.08
C SER A 52 8.77 -1.09 -11.65
N PRO A 53 8.53 -1.36 -12.95
CA PRO A 53 8.91 -2.65 -13.55
C PRO A 53 10.42 -2.91 -13.48
N ASP A 54 11.22 -1.87 -13.72
CA ASP A 54 12.68 -1.93 -13.82
C ASP A 54 13.39 -1.78 -12.47
N GLY A 55 12.72 -1.18 -11.47
CA GLY A 55 13.25 -0.85 -10.16
C GLY A 55 14.03 0.45 -10.11
N PHE A 56 14.13 1.18 -11.22
CA PHE A 56 14.79 2.48 -11.30
C PHE A 56 13.79 3.62 -11.50
N GLY A 57 12.57 3.30 -11.97
CA GLY A 57 11.55 4.27 -12.34
C GLY A 57 11.85 4.93 -13.68
N PHE A 58 12.62 4.30 -14.57
CA PHE A 58 12.77 4.78 -15.95
C PHE A 58 11.62 4.27 -16.81
N GLU A 59 11.13 3.07 -16.50
CA GLU A 59 9.97 2.49 -17.16
C GLU A 59 8.65 2.81 -16.45
N ASN A 60 7.61 2.98 -17.26
CA ASN A 60 6.25 3.17 -16.77
C ASN A 60 5.54 1.81 -16.55
N PRO A 61 4.65 1.71 -15.55
CA PRO A 61 4.29 2.78 -14.62
C PRO A 61 5.32 2.95 -13.49
N ARG A 62 5.75 4.20 -13.26
CA ARG A 62 6.46 4.58 -12.04
C ARG A 62 5.45 4.99 -10.98
N ILE A 63 5.28 4.14 -9.97
CA ILE A 63 4.31 4.32 -8.91
C ILE A 63 5.01 4.91 -7.68
N ILE A 64 4.52 6.06 -7.22
CA ILE A 64 4.95 6.67 -5.97
C ILE A 64 3.92 6.32 -4.91
N VAL A 65 4.40 5.82 -3.77
CA VAL A 65 3.56 5.33 -2.69
C VAL A 65 3.76 6.16 -1.43
N GLU A 66 2.64 6.51 -0.79
CA GLU A 66 2.61 7.03 0.58
C GLU A 66 1.81 6.05 1.45
N VAL A 67 2.32 5.77 2.65
CA VAL A 67 1.76 4.85 3.62
C VAL A 67 1.52 5.61 4.92
N LYS A 68 0.26 5.63 5.37
CA LYS A 68 -0.13 6.23 6.65
C LYS A 68 -0.73 5.17 7.57
N HIS A 69 0.09 4.71 8.51
CA HIS A 69 -0.34 3.81 9.56
C HIS A 69 -0.76 4.58 10.83
N ARG A 70 -2.04 4.94 10.89
CA ARG A 70 -2.66 5.65 12.03
C ARG A 70 -4.17 5.49 12.02
N ARG A 71 -4.84 5.92 13.10
CA ARG A 71 -6.30 5.80 13.24
C ARG A 71 -7.07 6.90 12.52
N GLU A 72 -6.51 8.10 12.37
CA GLU A 72 -7.24 9.19 11.71
C GLU A 72 -7.43 8.91 10.22
N GLN A 73 -8.59 9.32 9.69
CA GLN A 73 -8.85 9.31 8.25
C GLN A 73 -8.01 10.38 7.53
N MET A 74 -7.56 10.05 6.32
CA MET A 74 -6.83 11.02 5.50
C MET A 74 -7.78 12.08 4.93
N SER A 75 -7.33 13.33 4.94
CA SER A 75 -8.08 14.49 4.44
C SER A 75 -7.74 14.84 2.99
N SER A 76 -8.59 15.64 2.35
CA SER A 76 -8.33 16.15 0.99
C SER A 76 -7.04 16.99 0.92
N GLN A 77 -6.67 17.67 2.01
CA GLN A 77 -5.40 18.40 2.09
C GLN A 77 -4.19 17.47 2.01
N GLN A 78 -4.24 16.31 2.68
CA GLN A 78 -3.15 15.33 2.64
C GLN A 78 -3.02 14.72 1.23
N ILE A 79 -4.15 14.41 0.58
CA ILE A 79 -4.16 13.93 -0.80
C ILE A 79 -3.58 14.97 -1.77
N ARG A 80 -3.99 16.25 -1.68
CA ARG A 80 -3.39 17.33 -2.50
C ARG A 80 -1.90 17.50 -2.26
N SER A 81 -1.48 17.44 -1.00
CA SER A 81 -0.06 17.54 -0.63
C SER A 81 0.76 16.43 -1.27
N PHE A 82 0.24 15.20 -1.28
CA PHE A 82 0.89 14.07 -1.94
C PHE A 82 0.98 14.26 -3.45
N ILE A 83 -0.10 14.69 -4.10
CA ILE A 83 -0.15 14.92 -5.56
C ILE A 83 0.79 16.04 -5.99
N GLY A 84 0.86 17.14 -5.22
CA GLY A 84 1.60 18.35 -5.59
C GLY A 84 3.11 18.13 -5.80
N GLY A 85 3.67 17.04 -5.27
CA GLY A 85 5.08 16.69 -5.43
C GLY A 85 5.37 15.65 -6.51
N ARG A 86 4.45 15.37 -7.44
CA ARG A 86 4.57 14.28 -8.44
C ARG A 86 4.84 14.79 -9.85
N HIS A 87 5.57 14.00 -10.65
CA HIS A 87 5.67 14.24 -12.10
C HIS A 87 4.38 13.83 -12.81
N LYS A 88 4.06 14.47 -13.94
CA LYS A 88 2.86 14.20 -14.74
C LYS A 88 2.70 12.73 -15.17
N ASP A 89 3.82 12.03 -15.33
CA ASP A 89 3.85 10.64 -15.79
C ASP A 89 3.85 9.65 -14.62
N ASP A 90 3.99 10.14 -13.38
CA ASP A 90 3.88 9.30 -12.19
C ASP A 90 2.46 8.73 -12.06
N ARG A 91 2.39 7.62 -11.31
CA ARG A 91 1.16 7.05 -10.78
C ARG A 91 1.23 7.11 -9.26
N GLY A 92 0.10 7.35 -8.61
CA GLY A 92 0.03 7.42 -7.16
C GLY A 92 -0.63 6.19 -6.56
N LEU A 93 -0.07 5.70 -5.47
CA LEU A 93 -0.76 4.81 -4.54
C LEU A 93 -0.70 5.44 -3.14
N TYR A 94 -1.85 5.68 -2.54
CA TYR A 94 -1.91 6.17 -1.16
C TYR A 94 -2.56 5.10 -0.29
N VAL A 95 -1.82 4.59 0.70
CA VAL A 95 -2.28 3.57 1.63
C VAL A 95 -2.56 4.20 2.98
N SER A 96 -3.73 3.93 3.56
CA SER A 96 -4.10 4.42 4.90
C SER A 96 -4.88 3.37 5.68
N THR A 97 -4.36 2.98 6.85
CA THR A 97 -5.07 2.05 7.75
C THR A 97 -6.26 2.70 8.45
N GLY A 98 -6.21 4.01 8.67
CA GLY A 98 -7.33 4.80 9.22
C GLY A 98 -8.40 5.14 8.17
N GLY A 99 -8.15 4.80 6.90
CA GLY A 99 -9.02 5.12 5.78
C GLY A 99 -8.90 6.57 5.31
N PHE A 100 -9.91 7.02 4.60
CA PHE A 100 -9.95 8.33 3.93
C PHE A 100 -11.31 8.99 4.18
N SER A 101 -11.37 10.32 4.16
CA SER A 101 -12.65 11.03 4.15
C SER A 101 -13.34 10.96 2.78
N LYS A 102 -14.60 11.41 2.70
CA LYS A 102 -15.31 11.54 1.41
C LYS A 102 -14.60 12.56 0.50
N ASP A 103 -14.19 13.69 1.06
CA ASP A 103 -13.50 14.74 0.31
C ASP A 103 -12.12 14.29 -0.17
N ALA A 104 -11.43 13.43 0.60
CA ALA A 104 -10.16 12.85 0.17
C ALA A 104 -10.33 11.92 -1.05
N ARG A 105 -11.40 11.12 -1.09
CA ARG A 105 -11.73 10.31 -2.28
C ARG A 105 -12.05 11.20 -3.47
N TYR A 106 -12.92 12.20 -3.27
CA TYR A 106 -13.27 13.14 -4.33
C TYR A 106 -12.03 13.86 -4.88
N GLU A 107 -11.07 14.22 -4.03
CA GLU A 107 -9.79 14.81 -4.45
C GLU A 107 -8.92 13.84 -5.26
N ALA A 108 -8.86 12.57 -4.86
CA ALA A 108 -8.12 11.56 -5.59
C ALA A 108 -8.71 11.30 -6.99
N ASP A 109 -10.03 11.22 -7.10
CA ASP A 109 -10.73 10.97 -8.37
C ASP A 109 -10.50 12.06 -9.43
N ARG A 110 -10.26 13.29 -8.99
CA ARG A 110 -10.00 14.47 -9.84
C ARG A 110 -8.52 14.83 -9.96
N SER A 111 -7.64 13.97 -9.46
CA SER A 111 -6.20 14.23 -9.45
C SER A 111 -5.63 14.30 -10.87
N THR A 112 -4.57 15.09 -11.03
CA THR A 112 -3.93 15.31 -12.34
C THR A 112 -3.09 14.13 -12.82
N ILE A 113 -2.78 13.20 -11.93
CA ILE A 113 -2.14 11.91 -12.21
C ILE A 113 -3.08 10.80 -11.75
N PRO A 114 -3.10 9.61 -12.35
CA PRO A 114 -3.87 8.51 -11.81
C PRO A 114 -3.42 8.16 -10.38
N LEU A 115 -4.37 8.16 -9.46
CA LEU A 115 -4.16 7.90 -8.03
C LEU A 115 -5.14 6.83 -7.55
N THR A 116 -4.61 5.77 -6.95
CA THR A 116 -5.40 4.75 -6.25
C THR A 116 -5.25 4.92 -4.74
N LEU A 117 -6.36 4.76 -4.02
CA LEU A 117 -6.37 4.77 -2.55
C LEU A 117 -6.59 3.35 -2.04
N TRP A 118 -5.73 2.88 -1.14
CA TRP A 118 -5.89 1.61 -0.44
C TRP A 118 -6.20 1.85 1.03
N THR A 119 -7.33 1.33 1.47
CA THR A 119 -7.64 1.13 2.87
C THR A 119 -6.94 -0.13 3.39
N LEU A 120 -7.06 -0.39 4.70
CA LEU A 120 -6.61 -1.66 5.27
C LEU A 120 -7.28 -2.87 4.58
N ASP A 121 -8.56 -2.78 4.27
CA ASP A 121 -9.31 -3.84 3.59
C ASP A 121 -8.73 -4.12 2.20
N ASP A 122 -8.39 -3.07 1.45
CA ASP A 122 -7.80 -3.21 0.11
C ASP A 122 -6.40 -3.85 0.20
N LEU A 123 -5.59 -3.45 1.17
CA LEU A 123 -4.27 -4.04 1.42
C LEU A 123 -4.38 -5.53 1.78
N VAL A 124 -5.33 -5.91 2.64
CA VAL A 124 -5.55 -7.31 3.03
C VAL A 124 -5.98 -8.13 1.81
N ARG A 125 -6.89 -7.62 0.97
CA ARG A 125 -7.30 -8.30 -0.27
C ARG A 125 -6.10 -8.50 -1.20
N ALA A 126 -5.35 -7.44 -1.48
CA ALA A 126 -4.17 -7.51 -2.33
C ALA A 126 -3.12 -8.51 -1.79
N LEU A 127 -2.89 -8.53 -0.48
CA LEU A 127 -1.99 -9.48 0.16
C LEU A 127 -2.47 -10.93 -0.02
N VAL A 128 -3.75 -11.21 0.25
CA VAL A 128 -4.32 -12.56 0.16
C VAL A 128 -4.31 -13.06 -1.29
N GLU A 129 -4.71 -12.22 -2.24
CA GLU A 129 -4.73 -12.54 -3.67
C GLU A 129 -3.35 -12.89 -4.22
N ASN A 130 -2.30 -12.26 -3.70
CA ASN A 130 -0.92 -12.45 -4.16
C ASN A 130 -0.04 -13.22 -3.17
N TYR A 131 -0.62 -13.85 -2.14
CA TYR A 131 0.14 -14.37 -0.99
C TYR A 131 1.16 -15.47 -1.35
N GLU A 132 0.86 -16.26 -2.39
CA GLU A 132 1.79 -17.29 -2.85
C GLU A 132 3.10 -16.69 -3.39
N GLN A 133 3.02 -15.50 -3.99
CA GLN A 133 4.12 -14.81 -4.67
C GLN A 133 4.85 -13.79 -3.80
N VAL A 134 4.38 -13.51 -2.58
CA VAL A 134 5.12 -12.63 -1.67
C VAL A 134 6.43 -13.29 -1.21
N ASP A 135 7.45 -12.47 -1.03
CA ASP A 135 8.76 -12.89 -0.54
C ASP A 135 8.72 -13.34 0.95
N ILE A 136 9.83 -13.92 1.40
CA ILE A 136 9.93 -14.51 2.74
C ILE A 136 9.80 -13.42 3.80
N GLU A 137 10.41 -12.27 3.60
CA GLU A 137 10.36 -11.12 4.52
C GLU A 137 8.91 -10.67 4.75
N THR A 138 8.11 -10.60 3.68
CA THR A 138 6.69 -10.25 3.75
C THR A 138 5.87 -11.33 4.44
N LYS A 139 6.17 -12.62 4.19
CA LYS A 139 5.52 -13.74 4.90
C LYS A 139 5.85 -13.74 6.39
N LEU A 140 7.02 -13.27 6.79
CA LEU A 140 7.41 -13.14 8.20
C LEU A 140 6.62 -12.03 8.92
N LEU A 141 6.32 -10.92 8.24
CA LEU A 141 5.44 -9.86 8.77
C LEU A 141 4.02 -10.39 9.00
N VAL A 142 3.45 -11.04 7.99
CA VAL A 142 2.08 -11.56 8.00
C VAL A 142 2.04 -13.04 7.59
N PRO A 143 2.28 -13.96 8.54
CA PRO A 143 2.27 -15.40 8.25
C PRO A 143 0.83 -15.92 8.14
N LEU A 144 0.46 -16.38 6.95
CA LEU A 144 -0.83 -16.97 6.64
C LEU A 144 -0.66 -18.46 6.32
N LYS A 145 -1.68 -19.25 6.66
CA LYS A 145 -1.77 -20.66 6.30
C LYS A 145 -2.95 -20.85 5.38
N LYS A 146 -2.72 -21.52 4.25
CA LYS A 146 -3.78 -21.96 3.35
C LYS A 146 -4.40 -23.24 3.88
N THR A 147 -5.72 -23.27 3.97
CA THR A 147 -6.47 -24.46 4.39
C THR A 147 -7.29 -24.95 3.20
N TYR A 148 -7.21 -26.25 2.92
CA TYR A 148 -8.04 -26.92 1.92
C TYR A 148 -9.24 -27.55 2.62
N LEU A 149 -10.45 -27.29 2.11
CA LEU A 149 -11.69 -27.89 2.61
C LEU A 149 -12.26 -28.83 1.54
N PRO A 150 -12.81 -30.00 1.92
CA PRO A 150 -13.51 -30.89 1.00
C PRO A 150 -14.80 -30.22 0.48
N ALA A 151 -15.21 -30.60 -0.73
CA ALA A 151 -16.43 -30.12 -1.38
C ALA A 151 -17.70 -30.64 -0.69
#